data_AF-V8N470-F1
#
_entry.id   AF-V8N470-F1
#
_cell.length_a   1.000
_cell.length_b   1.000
_cell.length_c   1.000
_cell.angle_alpha   90.00
_cell.angle_beta   90.00
_cell.angle_gamma   90.00
#
_symmetry.space_group_name_H-M   'P 1'
#
loop_
_entity.id
_entity.type
_entity.pdbx_description
1 polymer ?
#
loop_
_entity_poly.entity_id
_entity_poly.type
_entity_poly.pdbx_seq_one_letter_code
_entity_poly.pdbx_strand_id
1 'polypeptide(L)'
;MDAISQCEQFAKEQGAQERNAPWRLFFRKEIFTPWHNPTDDYVATNLIYQQIVRGVKFGEYRCDKEEDMAELASQQYYVDYGSEMVLERLLNLIPSYIPDREITPSKTVEKWAQFIIAAHKKWRETPRTEFHAGDHQRRRVYLHVQQRRGHPCPGGHLPGRAEEKVEVCGHAARQPKSR
;
A
#
# COMPACT_ATOMS: atom_id res chain seq x y z
N MET A 1 6.02 -8.21 26.19
CA MET A 1 7.41 -7.71 26.03
C MET A 1 8.30 -8.72 25.30
N ASP A 2 7.87 -9.98 25.19
CA ASP A 2 8.67 -11.11 24.71
C ASP A 2 9.31 -10.92 23.32
N ALA A 3 8.59 -10.32 22.37
CA ALA A 3 9.13 -10.05 21.03
C ALA A 3 10.30 -9.05 21.02
N ILE A 4 10.26 -8.05 21.91
CA ILE A 4 11.37 -7.09 22.07
C ILE A 4 12.55 -7.79 22.75
N SER A 5 12.30 -8.54 23.82
CA SER A 5 13.34 -9.29 24.51
C SER A 5 14.04 -10.31 23.60
N GLN A 6 13.31 -10.95 22.68
CA GLN A 6 13.90 -11.81 21.65
C GLN A 6 14.79 -11.03 20.67
N CYS A 7 14.36 -9.85 20.22
CA CYS A 7 15.18 -8.99 19.35
C CYS A 7 16.47 -8.52 20.05
N GLU A 8 16.39 -8.19 21.34
CA GLU A 8 17.54 -7.78 22.16
C GLU A 8 18.54 -8.92 22.33
N GLN A 9 18.05 -10.13 22.62
CA GLN A 9 18.88 -11.34 22.68
C GLN A 9 19.56 -11.64 21.35
N PHE A 10 18.83 -11.55 20.23
CA PHE A 10 19.40 -11.76 18.89
C PHE A 10 20.46 -10.70 18.52
N ALA A 11 20.28 -9.45 18.96
CA ALA A 11 21.29 -8.40 18.78
C ALA A 11 22.55 -8.69 19.60
N LYS A 12 22.39 -9.20 20.82
CA LYS A 12 23.50 -9.62 21.70
C LYS A 12 24.28 -10.79 21.13
N GLU A 13 23.61 -11.79 20.56
CA GLU A 13 24.27 -12.91 19.88
C GLU A 13 25.14 -12.44 18.70
N GLN A 14 24.79 -11.30 18.08
CA GLN A 14 25.59 -10.66 17.02
C GLN A 14 26.65 -9.68 17.56
N GLY A 15 26.86 -9.63 18.88
CA GLY A 15 27.87 -8.78 19.52
C GLY A 15 27.43 -7.33 19.72
N ALA A 16 26.17 -6.99 19.47
CA ALA A 16 25.64 -5.66 19.81
C ALA A 16 25.20 -5.60 21.28
N GLN A 17 25.17 -4.40 21.85
CA GLN A 17 24.61 -4.22 23.19
C GLN A 17 23.08 -4.27 23.14
N GLU A 18 22.43 -5.01 24.03
CA GLU A 18 20.96 -5.18 24.09
C GLU A 18 20.22 -3.83 24.04
N ARG A 19 20.69 -2.83 24.81
CA ARG A 19 20.11 -1.46 24.84
C ARG A 19 20.14 -0.73 23.48
N ASN A 20 20.98 -1.17 22.55
CA ASN A 20 21.16 -0.60 21.23
C ASN A 20 20.52 -1.47 20.13
N ALA A 21 19.74 -2.48 20.51
CA ALA A 21 19.08 -3.37 19.56
C ALA A 21 18.14 -2.55 18.65
N PRO A 22 18.35 -2.57 17.31
CA PRO A 22 17.62 -1.73 16.36
C PRO A 22 16.26 -2.34 15.98
N TRP A 23 15.38 -2.54 16.96
CA TRP A 23 14.01 -2.99 16.72
C TRP A 23 13.07 -1.80 16.50
N ARG A 24 12.02 -2.02 15.70
CA ARG A 24 10.94 -1.04 15.47
C ARG A 24 9.59 -1.74 15.54
N LEU A 25 8.61 -1.07 16.11
CA LEU A 25 7.22 -1.52 16.13
C LEU A 25 6.44 -0.84 15.01
N PHE A 26 5.70 -1.64 14.24
CA PHE A 26 4.80 -1.14 13.21
C PHE A 26 3.38 -1.61 13.50
N PHE A 27 2.42 -0.70 13.36
CA PHE A 27 1.00 -1.02 13.37
C PHE A 27 0.51 -1.11 11.93
N ARG A 28 -0.02 -2.26 11.53
CA ARG A 28 -0.39 -2.53 10.14
C ARG A 28 -1.58 -3.48 10.04
N LYS A 29 -2.33 -3.36 8.95
CA LYS A 29 -3.42 -4.27 8.61
C LYS A 29 -2.83 -5.56 8.03
N GLU A 30 -3.02 -6.68 8.72
CA GLU A 30 -2.53 -7.99 8.29
C GLU A 30 -3.63 -8.83 7.62
N ILE A 31 -4.83 -8.83 8.22
CA ILE A 31 -5.97 -9.64 7.78
C ILE A 31 -7.19 -8.75 7.53
N PHE A 32 -7.87 -9.02 6.43
CA PHE A 32 -9.18 -8.46 6.13
C PHE A 32 -10.26 -9.51 6.38
N THR A 33 -11.36 -9.10 7.01
CA THR A 33 -12.52 -9.96 7.15
C THR A 33 -13.26 -10.04 5.81
N PRO A 34 -13.92 -11.17 5.49
CA PRO A 34 -14.69 -11.31 4.25
C PRO A 34 -15.79 -10.26 4.07
N TRP A 35 -16.26 -9.65 5.15
CA TRP A 35 -17.29 -8.61 5.18
C TRP A 35 -16.74 -7.22 5.49
N HIS A 36 -15.42 -6.99 5.39
CA HIS A 36 -14.86 -5.68 5.69
C HIS A 36 -15.41 -4.62 4.75
N ASN A 37 -15.91 -3.52 5.32
CA ASN A 37 -16.43 -2.39 4.60
C ASN A 37 -15.62 -1.12 4.89
N PRO A 38 -14.89 -0.56 3.90
CA PRO A 38 -14.06 0.64 4.09
C PRO A 38 -14.84 1.91 4.46
N THR A 39 -16.17 1.94 4.30
CA THR A 39 -16.99 3.10 4.68
C THR A 39 -17.28 3.16 6.18
N ASP A 40 -17.07 2.05 6.91
CA ASP A 40 -17.46 1.96 8.32
C ASP A 40 -16.49 2.72 9.23
N ASP A 41 -15.21 2.84 8.82
CA ASP A 41 -14.17 3.50 9.60
C ASP A 41 -13.19 4.27 8.69
N TYR A 42 -13.27 5.60 8.74
CA TYR A 42 -12.40 6.49 7.97
C TYR A 42 -10.94 6.44 8.43
N VAL A 43 -10.68 6.26 9.73
CA VAL A 43 -9.32 6.21 10.28
C VAL A 43 -8.62 4.94 9.82
N ALA A 44 -9.28 3.79 9.95
CA ALA A 44 -8.77 2.51 9.44
C ALA A 44 -8.52 2.59 7.93
N THR A 45 -9.48 3.12 7.17
CA THR A 45 -9.34 3.29 5.72
C THR A 45 -8.17 4.20 5.33
N ASN A 46 -7.92 5.28 6.08
CA ASN A 46 -6.77 6.14 5.85
C ASN A 46 -5.44 5.39 6.13
N LEU A 47 -5.34 4.64 7.22
CA LEU A 47 -4.14 3.86 7.56
C LEU A 47 -3.86 2.76 6.52
N ILE A 48 -4.90 2.05 6.10
CA ILE A 48 -4.82 1.01 5.06
C ILE A 48 -4.39 1.63 3.72
N TYR A 49 -4.96 2.78 3.34
CA TYR A 49 -4.58 3.49 2.12
C TYR A 49 -3.08 3.84 2.11
N GLN A 50 -2.56 4.40 3.21
CA GLN A 50 -1.13 4.72 3.35
C GLN A 50 -0.25 3.46 3.28
N GLN A 51 -0.67 2.37 3.92
CA GLN A 51 0.02 1.09 3.84
C GLN A 51 0.09 0.58 2.40
N ILE A 52 -1.01 0.66 1.64
CA ILE A 52 -1.08 0.17 0.26
C ILE A 52 -0.21 1.00 -0.67
N VAL A 53 -0.36 2.33 -0.67
CA VAL A 53 0.41 3.24 -1.54
C VAL A 53 1.91 3.03 -1.32
N ARG A 54 2.35 2.99 -0.06
CA ARG A 54 3.76 2.74 0.27
C ARG A 54 4.18 1.32 -0.12
N GLY A 55 3.36 0.31 0.16
CA GLY A 55 3.63 -1.08 -0.18
C GLY A 55 3.75 -1.30 -1.69
N VAL A 56 2.96 -0.61 -2.51
CA VAL A 56 3.10 -0.61 -3.98
C VAL A 56 4.44 -0.01 -4.36
N LYS A 57 4.75 1.23 -3.93
CA LYS A 57 5.99 1.93 -4.30
C LYS A 57 7.25 1.12 -3.98
N PHE A 58 7.27 0.44 -2.82
CA PHE A 58 8.40 -0.41 -2.40
C PHE A 58 8.29 -1.87 -2.81
N GLY A 59 7.25 -2.22 -3.59
CA GLY A 59 7.14 -3.52 -4.24
C GLY A 59 6.63 -4.68 -3.37
N GLU A 60 6.10 -4.39 -2.17
CA GLU A 60 5.38 -5.33 -1.31
C GLU A 60 4.06 -5.78 -1.98
N TYR A 61 3.36 -4.83 -2.62
CA TYR A 61 2.17 -5.11 -3.43
C TYR A 61 2.52 -4.96 -4.91
N ARG A 62 2.07 -5.92 -5.73
CA ARG A 62 2.34 -5.94 -7.17
C ARG A 62 1.04 -5.98 -7.95
N CYS A 63 0.96 -5.17 -9.00
CA CYS A 63 -0.09 -5.23 -9.99
C CYS A 63 0.42 -6.12 -11.14
N ASP A 64 -0.31 -7.17 -11.53
CA ASP A 64 0.09 -7.98 -12.69
C ASP A 64 -0.10 -7.24 -14.01
N LYS A 65 -1.02 -6.25 -14.03
CA LYS A 65 -1.38 -5.49 -15.22
C LYS A 65 -0.92 -4.04 -15.08
N GLU A 66 -0.50 -3.45 -16.19
CA GLU A 66 -0.07 -2.05 -16.23
C GLU A 66 -1.24 -1.10 -16.02
N GLU A 67 -2.41 -1.48 -16.54
CA GLU A 67 -3.65 -0.71 -16.41
C GLU A 67 -4.04 -0.55 -14.94
N ASP A 68 -3.87 -1.62 -14.16
CA ASP A 68 -4.15 -1.65 -12.72
C ASP A 68 -3.25 -0.66 -11.95
N MET A 69 -1.96 -0.61 -12.32
CA MET A 69 -0.99 0.30 -11.70
C MET A 69 -1.25 1.76 -12.08
N ALA A 70 -1.56 2.02 -13.35
CA ALA A 70 -1.94 3.34 -13.82
C ALA A 70 -3.23 3.82 -13.16
N GLU A 71 -4.20 2.92 -12.93
CA GLU A 71 -5.42 3.22 -12.21
C GLU A 71 -5.14 3.61 -10.76
N LEU A 72 -4.31 2.83 -10.04
CA LEU A 72 -3.95 3.13 -8.65
C LEU A 72 -3.23 4.49 -8.53
N ALA A 73 -2.28 4.77 -9.41
CA ALA A 73 -1.59 6.07 -9.44
C ALA A 73 -2.54 7.22 -9.79
N SER A 74 -3.54 7.00 -10.67
CA SER A 74 -4.57 8.00 -10.97
C SER A 74 -5.48 8.28 -9.77
N GLN A 75 -5.83 7.24 -9.01
CA GLN A 75 -6.64 7.35 -7.79
C GLN A 75 -5.86 8.09 -6.70
N GLN A 76 -4.57 7.81 -6.55
CA GLN A 76 -3.71 8.52 -5.63
C GLN A 76 -3.60 10.00 -5.97
N TYR A 77 -3.36 10.34 -7.25
CA TYR A 77 -3.35 11.74 -7.70
C TYR A 77 -4.66 12.46 -7.35
N TYR A 78 -5.80 11.80 -7.58
CA TYR A 78 -7.11 12.36 -7.27
C TYR A 78 -7.30 12.60 -5.77
N VAL A 79 -6.81 11.69 -4.91
CA VAL A 79 -6.87 11.87 -3.45
C VAL A 79 -6.05 13.08 -3.00
N ASP A 80 -4.89 13.30 -3.61
CA ASP A 80 -3.96 14.37 -3.23
C ASP A 80 -4.35 15.74 -3.81
N TYR A 81 -4.88 15.78 -5.05
CA TYR A 81 -5.04 17.01 -5.82
C TYR A 81 -6.42 17.21 -6.45
N GLY A 82 -7.33 16.24 -6.32
CA GLY A 82 -8.68 16.33 -6.85
C GLY A 82 -8.78 16.04 -8.36
N SER A 83 -9.83 16.57 -8.98
CA SER A 83 -10.21 16.24 -10.36
C SER A 83 -9.35 16.90 -11.44
N GLU A 84 -8.62 17.97 -11.12
CA GLU A 84 -7.83 18.72 -12.10
C GLU A 84 -6.47 18.05 -12.31
N MET A 85 -6.25 17.53 -13.52
CA MET A 85 -5.02 16.83 -13.87
C MET A 85 -4.02 17.80 -14.50
N VAL A 86 -2.97 18.14 -13.75
CA VAL A 86 -1.85 18.98 -14.19
C VAL A 86 -0.64 18.09 -14.54
N LEU A 87 -0.26 18.07 -15.83
CA LEU A 87 0.78 17.18 -16.35
C LEU A 87 2.15 17.38 -15.68
N GLU A 88 2.61 18.62 -15.55
CA GLU A 88 3.92 18.93 -14.94
C GLU A 88 4.01 18.41 -13.50
N ARG A 89 2.93 18.61 -12.72
CA ARG A 89 2.82 18.05 -11.38
C ARG A 89 2.85 16.53 -11.40
N LEU A 90 2.10 15.89 -12.29
CA LEU A 90 2.07 14.44 -12.41
C LEU A 90 3.46 13.86 -12.72
N LEU A 91 4.21 14.45 -13.65
CA LEU A 91 5.57 14.00 -13.99
C LEU A 91 6.49 13.99 -12.77
N ASN A 92 6.39 15.00 -11.91
CA ASN A 92 7.15 15.07 -10.65
C ASN A 92 6.71 14.03 -9.60
N LEU A 93 5.46 13.59 -9.65
CA LEU A 93 4.87 12.64 -8.70
C LEU A 93 5.05 11.18 -9.10
N ILE A 94 5.20 10.87 -10.39
CA ILE A 94 5.35 9.50 -10.88
C ILE A 94 6.46 8.72 -10.16
N PRO A 95 7.66 9.28 -9.90
CA PRO A 95 8.68 8.60 -9.12
C PRO A 95 8.26 8.27 -7.69
N SER A 96 7.23 8.93 -7.14
CA SER A 96 6.70 8.61 -5.80
C SER A 96 5.56 7.59 -5.82
N TYR A 97 4.88 7.43 -6.96
CA TYR A 97 3.72 6.52 -7.12
C TYR A 97 4.12 5.17 -7.74
N ILE A 98 5.03 5.21 -8.72
CA ILE A 98 5.43 4.04 -9.51
C ILE A 98 6.74 3.46 -8.96
N PRO A 99 6.86 2.14 -8.75
CA PRO A 99 8.11 1.52 -8.32
C PRO A 99 9.23 1.70 -9.36
N ASP A 100 10.46 1.90 -8.92
CA ASP A 100 11.59 2.22 -9.82
C ASP A 100 11.82 1.13 -10.87
N ARG A 101 11.54 -0.13 -10.52
CA ARG A 101 11.64 -1.29 -11.43
C ARG A 101 10.70 -1.22 -12.64
N GLU A 102 9.60 -0.47 -12.53
CA GLU A 102 8.59 -0.33 -13.58
C GLU A 102 8.90 0.85 -14.51
N ILE A 103 9.83 1.74 -14.10
CA ILE A 103 10.34 2.83 -14.92
C ILE A 103 11.51 2.29 -15.72
N THR A 104 11.25 1.92 -16.96
CA THR A 104 12.24 1.32 -17.88
C THR A 104 12.44 2.21 -19.11
N PRO A 105 13.49 1.98 -19.92
CA PRO A 105 13.66 2.74 -21.17
C PRO A 105 12.47 2.65 -22.14
N SER A 106 11.68 1.55 -22.08
CA SER A 106 10.46 1.38 -22.88
C SER A 106 9.21 1.94 -22.21
N LYS A 107 9.23 2.17 -20.88
CA LYS A 107 8.16 2.76 -20.09
C LYS A 107 8.72 3.90 -19.24
N THR A 108 9.00 5.00 -19.91
CA THR A 108 9.53 6.21 -19.27
C THR A 108 8.46 6.86 -18.40
N VAL A 109 8.87 7.86 -17.62
CA VAL A 109 7.99 8.68 -16.79
C VAL A 109 6.86 9.31 -17.64
N GLU A 110 7.18 9.77 -18.84
CA GLU A 110 6.22 10.35 -19.78
C GLU A 110 5.20 9.32 -20.25
N LYS A 111 5.65 8.07 -20.47
CA LYS A 111 4.74 6.99 -20.88
C LYS A 111 3.77 6.63 -19.75
N TRP A 112 4.27 6.54 -18.52
CA TRP A 112 3.44 6.37 -17.33
C TRP A 112 2.46 7.52 -17.15
N ALA A 113 2.88 8.76 -17.39
CA ALA A 113 1.99 9.91 -17.33
C ALA A 113 0.81 9.78 -18.30
N GLN A 114 1.06 9.33 -19.54
CA GLN A 114 0.00 9.07 -20.51
C GLN A 114 -1.00 8.03 -20.01
N PHE A 115 -0.52 6.92 -19.45
CA PHE A 115 -1.39 5.88 -18.91
C PHE A 115 -2.24 6.37 -17.73
N ILE A 116 -1.63 7.11 -16.81
CA ILE A 116 -2.31 7.67 -15.65
C ILE A 116 -3.37 8.70 -16.07
N ILE A 117 -3.06 9.57 -17.03
CA ILE A 117 -4.02 10.55 -17.56
C ILE A 117 -5.18 9.84 -18.25
N ALA A 118 -4.91 8.80 -19.05
CA ALA A 118 -5.95 8.01 -19.70
C ALA A 118 -6.86 7.33 -18.67
N ALA A 119 -6.28 6.71 -17.63
CA ALA A 119 -7.03 6.09 -16.53
C ALA A 119 -7.89 7.12 -15.78
N HIS A 120 -7.33 8.31 -15.50
CA HIS A 120 -8.02 9.38 -14.80
C HIS A 120 -9.21 9.94 -15.60
N LYS A 121 -9.08 10.06 -16.93
CA LYS A 121 -10.18 10.47 -17.81
C LYS A 121 -11.27 9.41 -17.88
N LYS A 122 -10.89 8.14 -18.12
CA LYS A 122 -11.80 7.00 -18.18
C LYS A 122 -12.65 6.88 -16.92
N TRP A 123 -12.05 7.13 -15.75
CA TRP A 123 -12.76 7.12 -14.49
C TRP A 123 -13.87 8.18 -14.39
N ARG A 124 -13.66 9.38 -14.96
CA ARG A 124 -14.68 10.44 -14.96
C ARG A 124 -15.87 10.13 -15.87
N GLU A 125 -15.64 9.38 -16.94
CA GLU A 125 -16.64 9.08 -17.97
C GLU A 125 -17.44 7.81 -17.68
N THR A 126 -16.99 6.98 -16.74
CA THR A 126 -17.72 5.76 -16.36
C THR A 126 -19.01 6.15 -15.61
N PRO A 127 -20.20 5.73 -16.08
CA PRO A 127 -21.47 6.04 -15.42
C PRO A 127 -21.46 5.56 -13.97
N ARG A 128 -21.95 6.39 -13.04
CA ARG A 128 -22.19 6.00 -11.64
C ARG A 128 -23.38 5.03 -11.56
N THR A 129 -23.23 3.81 -12.07
CA THR A 129 -24.14 2.73 -11.69
C THR A 129 -23.73 2.26 -10.30
N GLU A 130 -24.48 2.79 -9.33
CA GLU A 130 -24.43 2.53 -7.88
C GLU A 130 -23.09 2.88 -7.23
N PHE A 131 -23.11 3.89 -6.34
CA PHE A 131 -22.28 4.07 -5.14
C PHE A 131 -22.00 5.56 -4.86
N HIS A 132 -22.15 5.94 -3.58
CA HIS A 132 -22.21 7.32 -3.11
C HIS A 132 -20.86 8.06 -3.16
N ALA A 133 -20.93 9.34 -3.49
CA ALA A 133 -19.82 10.24 -3.76
C ALA A 133 -19.05 10.62 -2.48
N GLY A 134 -17.72 10.48 -2.51
CA GLY A 134 -16.80 10.85 -1.42
C GLY A 134 -15.79 9.75 -1.12
N ASP A 135 -16.27 8.59 -0.66
CA ASP A 135 -15.47 7.47 -0.14
C ASP A 135 -15.03 6.43 -1.18
N HIS A 136 -15.29 6.72 -2.45
CA HIS A 136 -15.21 5.77 -3.55
C HIS A 136 -13.78 5.41 -4.00
N GLN A 137 -12.83 6.34 -3.80
CA GLN A 137 -11.49 6.25 -4.36
C GLN A 137 -10.55 5.39 -3.50
N ARG A 138 -10.60 5.55 -2.18
CA ARG A 138 -9.86 4.70 -1.23
C ARG A 138 -10.40 3.26 -1.24
N ARG A 139 -11.69 3.09 -1.51
CA ARG A 139 -12.34 1.78 -1.67
C ARG A 139 -11.87 1.00 -2.91
N ARG A 140 -11.45 1.67 -3.99
CA ARG A 140 -10.89 0.99 -5.17
C ARG A 140 -9.45 0.55 -4.98
N VAL A 141 -8.61 1.39 -4.36
CA VAL A 141 -7.27 0.98 -3.88
C VAL A 141 -7.38 -0.25 -2.97
N TYR A 142 -8.41 -0.27 -2.11
CA TYR A 142 -8.74 -1.41 -1.26
C TYR A 142 -9.19 -2.66 -2.05
N LEU A 143 -10.14 -2.54 -2.99
CA LEU A 143 -10.64 -3.66 -3.81
C LEU A 143 -9.55 -4.27 -4.69
N HIS A 144 -8.59 -3.46 -5.16
CA HIS A 144 -7.45 -3.91 -5.93
C HIS A 144 -6.56 -4.89 -5.14
N VAL A 145 -6.44 -4.69 -3.82
CA VAL A 145 -5.65 -5.55 -2.91
C VAL A 145 -6.46 -6.75 -2.40
N GLN A 146 -7.78 -6.62 -2.21
CA GLN A 146 -8.66 -7.71 -1.75
C GLN A 146 -8.81 -8.86 -2.76
N GLN A 147 -9.04 -8.55 -4.04
CA GLN A 147 -9.41 -9.57 -5.03
C GLN A 147 -8.31 -10.60 -5.33
N ARG A 148 -7.09 -10.41 -4.81
CA ARG A 148 -5.95 -11.30 -5.04
C ARG A 148 -5.54 -12.12 -3.82
N ARG A 149 -6.25 -11.99 -2.68
CA ARG A 149 -6.06 -12.82 -1.49
C ARG A 149 -7.33 -13.64 -1.19
N GLY A 150 -7.58 -14.65 -2.02
CA GLY A 150 -8.38 -15.82 -1.65
C GLY A 150 -9.89 -15.71 -1.86
N HIS A 151 -10.43 -16.71 -2.56
CA HIS A 151 -11.85 -17.03 -2.62
C HIS A 151 -12.47 -17.12 -1.22
N PRO A 152 -13.73 -16.68 -1.02
CA PRO A 152 -14.44 -16.98 0.21
C PRO A 152 -14.80 -18.47 0.23
N CYS A 153 -14.31 -19.21 1.23
CA CYS A 153 -14.85 -20.51 1.58
C CYS A 153 -16.31 -20.34 2.03
N PRO A 154 -17.26 -21.13 1.53
CA PRO A 154 -18.64 -21.05 1.95
C PRO A 154 -18.82 -21.79 3.29
N GLY A 155 -19.22 -21.06 4.33
CA GLY A 155 -19.85 -21.63 5.53
C GLY A 155 -19.00 -21.55 6.80
N GLY A 156 -19.57 -20.90 7.83
CA GLY A 156 -19.15 -21.07 9.23
C GLY A 156 -19.14 -19.77 10.06
N HIS A 157 -20.15 -19.65 10.92
CA HIS A 157 -20.34 -18.78 12.10
C HIS A 157 -19.17 -17.88 12.62
N LEU A 158 -19.53 -16.63 12.95
CA LEU A 158 -18.77 -15.55 13.65
C LEU A 158 -18.43 -15.89 15.13
N PRO A 159 -17.63 -15.09 15.89
CA PRO A 159 -16.99 -13.80 15.58
C PRO A 159 -15.47 -13.77 15.88
N GLY A 160 -14.66 -13.22 14.97
CA GLY A 160 -13.23 -13.00 15.21
C GLY A 160 -12.86 -11.56 14.84
N ARG A 161 -12.55 -10.77 15.86
CA ARG A 161 -11.98 -9.42 15.77
C ARG A 161 -10.96 -9.37 14.63
N ALA A 162 -11.15 -8.46 13.68
CA ALA A 162 -10.19 -8.24 12.61
C ALA A 162 -8.84 -7.86 13.25
N GLU A 163 -7.86 -8.76 13.28
CA GLU A 163 -6.64 -8.52 14.04
C GLU A 163 -5.76 -7.48 13.33
N GLU A 164 -5.66 -6.30 13.94
CA GLU A 164 -4.56 -5.38 13.76
C GLU A 164 -3.40 -5.89 14.63
N LYS A 165 -2.21 -6.05 14.05
CA LYS A 165 -1.06 -6.60 14.75
C LYS A 165 0.05 -5.56 14.81
N VAL A 166 0.72 -5.53 15.96
CA VAL A 166 1.98 -4.80 16.13
C VAL A 166 3.12 -5.75 15.74
N GLU A 167 3.79 -5.46 14.63
CA GLU A 167 4.93 -6.24 14.15
C GLU A 167 6.23 -5.63 14.68
N VAL A 168 7.11 -6.47 15.25
CA VAL A 168 8.46 -6.08 15.67
C VAL A 168 9.42 -6.45 14.55
N CYS A 169 9.97 -5.45 13.86
CA CYS A 169 11.02 -5.69 12.86
C CYS A 169 12.38 -5.40 13.48
N GLY A 170 13.22 -6.42 13.62
CA GLY A 170 14.65 -6.27 13.91
C GLY A 170 15.39 -5.97 12.61
N HIS A 171 15.89 -4.75 12.43
CA HIS A 171 16.84 -4.51 11.33
C HIS A 171 18.22 -4.95 11.80
N ALA A 172 18.70 -6.10 11.34
CA ALA A 172 20.13 -6.39 11.44
C ALA A 172 20.87 -5.33 10.61
N ALA A 173 21.33 -4.26 11.26
CA ALA A 173 22.22 -3.29 10.64
C ALA A 173 23.47 -4.04 10.22
N ARG A 174 23.54 -4.44 8.94
CA ARG A 174 24.82 -4.82 8.33
C ARG A 174 25.68 -3.56 8.35
N GLN A 175 26.51 -3.43 9.38
CA GLN A 175 27.59 -2.47 9.33
C GLN A 175 28.47 -2.85 8.12
N PRO A 176 28.81 -1.89 7.24
CA PRO A 176 29.76 -2.17 6.18
C PRO A 176 31.10 -2.53 6.85
N LYS A 177 31.59 -3.74 6.59
CA LYS A 177 32.96 -4.11 6.97
C LYS A 177 33.91 -3.18 6.21
N SER A 178 34.49 -2.20 6.91
CA SER A 178 35.65 -1.46 6.41
C SER A 178 36.78 -2.45 6.18
N ARG A 179 37.32 -2.47 4.97
CA ARG A 179 38.53 -3.20 4.62
C ARG A 179 39.63 -2.19 4.35
#